data_AF-A0A371MRF0-F1
#
_entry.id   AF-A0A371MRF0-F1
#
_cell.length_a   1.000
_cell.length_b   1.000
_cell.length_c   1.000
_cell.angle_alpha   90.00
_cell.angle_beta   90.00
_cell.angle_gamma   90.00
#
_symmetry.space_group_name_H-M   'P 1'
#
loop_
_entity.id
_entity.type
_entity.pdbx_description
1 polymer ?
#
loop_
_entity_poly.entity_id
_entity_poly.type
_entity_poly.pdbx_seq_one_letter_code
_entity_poly.pdbx_strand_id
1 'polypeptide(L)'
;MTLPIDPEAIAASDIGEERATLQMEHEDAIEHVREAFTDAGFGIATEFSASELLNEKIDAGRDPYHVLGACNPSMANRALDASDNRMGGLFPCNVVVWQ
;
A
#
# COMPACT_ATOMS: atom_id res chain seq x y z
N MET A 1 -17.50 23.60 4.78
CA MET A 1 -17.70 23.01 3.45
C MET A 1 -18.20 21.60 3.70
N THR A 2 -19.46 21.32 3.42
CA THR A 2 -20.02 19.96 3.56
C THR A 2 -19.50 19.11 2.42
N LEU A 3 -18.89 17.98 2.75
CA LEU A 3 -18.47 17.01 1.74
C LEU A 3 -19.73 16.45 1.04
N PRO A 4 -19.68 16.17 -0.27
CA PRO A 4 -20.80 15.59 -1.01
C PRO A 4 -21.06 14.11 -0.64
N ILE A 5 -20.21 13.55 0.22
CA ILE A 5 -20.24 12.17 0.73
C ILE A 5 -19.95 12.22 2.22
N ASP A 6 -20.63 11.36 2.98
CA ASP A 6 -20.33 11.11 4.39
C ASP A 6 -19.17 10.12 4.49
N PRO A 7 -17.97 10.56 4.91
CA PRO A 7 -16.82 9.66 5.01
C PRO A 7 -16.99 8.61 6.11
N GLU A 8 -17.84 8.84 7.12
CA GLU A 8 -18.11 7.87 8.18
C GLU A 8 -18.97 6.70 7.69
N ALA A 9 -19.64 6.86 6.55
CA ALA A 9 -20.47 5.83 5.94
C ALA A 9 -19.68 4.86 5.03
N ILE A 10 -18.40 5.10 4.76
CA ILE A 10 -17.56 4.25 3.90
C ILE A 10 -16.81 3.23 4.77
N ALA A 11 -17.08 1.94 4.57
CA ALA A 11 -16.37 0.87 5.25
C ALA A 11 -15.03 0.56 4.54
N ALA A 12 -14.09 -0.03 5.28
CA ALA A 12 -12.80 -0.49 4.74
C ALA A 12 -12.96 -1.41 3.52
N SER A 13 -13.96 -2.30 3.55
CA SER A 13 -14.28 -3.20 2.45
C SER A 13 -14.77 -2.48 1.19
N ASP A 14 -15.39 -1.30 1.32
CA ASP A 14 -15.89 -0.53 0.17
C ASP A 14 -14.74 0.04 -0.67
N ILE A 15 -13.55 0.17 -0.09
CA ILE A 15 -12.34 0.67 -0.74
C ILE A 15 -11.28 -0.42 -0.98
N GLY A 16 -11.63 -1.69 -0.75
CA GLY A 16 -10.74 -2.82 -0.94
C GLY A 16 -9.59 -2.91 0.07
N GLU A 17 -9.76 -2.31 1.25
CA GLU A 17 -8.79 -2.44 2.34
C GLU A 17 -8.95 -3.80 3.03
N GLU A 18 -7.86 -4.55 3.07
CA GLU A 18 -7.75 -5.84 3.76
C GLU A 18 -6.62 -5.80 4.77
N ARG A 19 -6.74 -6.55 5.88
CA ARG A 19 -5.73 -6.62 6.93
C ARG A 19 -5.49 -8.04 7.40
N ALA A 20 -4.22 -8.35 7.67
CA ALA A 20 -3.79 -9.59 8.29
C ALA A 20 -2.71 -9.30 9.35
N THR A 21 -2.60 -10.17 10.34
CA THR A 21 -1.55 -10.09 11.36
C THR A 21 -0.57 -11.24 11.16
N LEU A 22 0.71 -10.91 10.99
CA LEU A 22 1.78 -11.88 10.85
C LEU A 22 2.48 -12.07 12.21
N GLN A 23 2.80 -13.32 12.55
CA GLN A 23 3.52 -13.67 13.78
C GLN A 23 4.99 -13.92 13.45
N MET A 24 5.70 -12.85 13.08
CA MET A 24 7.12 -12.85 12.69
C MET A 24 7.73 -11.46 12.92
N GLU A 25 9.05 -11.35 12.80
CA GLU A 25 9.75 -10.06 12.92
C GLU A 25 9.42 -9.15 11.72
N HIS A 26 9.57 -7.83 11.90
CA HIS A 26 9.15 -6.85 10.89
C HIS A 26 9.86 -7.03 9.54
N GLU A 27 11.17 -7.27 9.55
CA GLU A 27 11.96 -7.49 8.34
C GLU A 27 11.53 -8.76 7.60
N ASP A 28 11.29 -9.85 8.34
CA ASP A 28 10.75 -11.10 7.79
C ASP A 28 9.35 -10.91 7.21
N ALA A 29 8.51 -10.09 7.85
CA ALA A 29 7.18 -9.77 7.36
C ALA A 29 7.22 -9.01 6.03
N ILE A 30 8.15 -8.07 5.86
CA ILE A 30 8.32 -7.35 4.59
C ILE A 30 8.66 -8.32 3.47
N GLU A 31 9.62 -9.23 3.69
CA GLU A 31 10.00 -10.22 2.68
C GLU A 31 8.86 -11.20 2.37
N HIS A 32 8.22 -11.74 3.41
CA HIS A 32 7.09 -12.64 3.25
C HIS A 32 5.95 -12.01 2.43
N VAL A 33 5.63 -10.75 2.70
CA VAL A 33 4.62 -10.00 1.93
C VAL A 33 5.09 -9.79 0.50
N ARG A 34 6.35 -9.41 0.28
CA ARG A 34 6.91 -9.23 -1.07
C ARG A 34 6.76 -10.52 -1.88
N GLU A 35 7.20 -11.64 -1.33
CA GLU A 35 7.11 -12.97 -1.95
C GLU A 35 5.67 -13.34 -2.28
N ALA A 36 4.74 -13.20 -1.33
CA ALA A 36 3.33 -13.52 -1.51
C ALA A 36 2.70 -12.74 -2.68
N PHE A 37 3.01 -11.46 -2.84
CA PHE A 37 2.54 -10.67 -3.97
C PHE A 37 3.18 -11.12 -5.29
N THR A 38 4.49 -11.39 -5.30
CA THR A 38 5.17 -11.86 -6.51
C THR A 38 4.67 -13.22 -6.97
N ASP A 39 4.42 -14.15 -6.06
CA ASP A 39 3.85 -15.47 -6.33
C ASP A 39 2.41 -15.38 -6.86
N ALA A 40 1.67 -14.37 -6.41
CA ALA A 40 0.34 -14.04 -6.94
C ALA A 40 0.36 -13.31 -8.30
N GLY A 41 1.54 -13.09 -8.89
CA GLY A 41 1.70 -12.48 -10.21
C GLY A 41 1.70 -10.95 -10.20
N PHE A 42 1.97 -10.32 -9.05
CA PHE A 42 2.23 -8.90 -8.94
C PHE A 42 3.74 -8.63 -9.07
N GLY A 43 4.10 -7.41 -9.47
CA GLY A 43 5.46 -6.87 -9.30
C GLY A 43 5.48 -5.79 -8.23
N ILE A 44 6.67 -5.48 -7.69
CA ILE A 44 6.87 -4.35 -6.78
C ILE A 44 7.42 -3.17 -7.59
N ALA A 45 6.59 -2.14 -7.77
CA ALA A 45 6.93 -0.96 -8.57
C ALA A 45 7.67 0.11 -7.74
N THR A 46 7.36 0.19 -6.45
CA THR A 46 7.96 1.14 -5.51
C THR A 46 8.12 0.51 -4.13
N GLU A 47 9.10 0.95 -3.36
CA GLU A 47 9.33 0.47 -2.01
C GLU A 47 10.08 1.52 -1.19
N PHE A 48 9.66 1.76 0.06
CA PHE A 48 10.36 2.66 0.98
C PHE A 48 9.95 2.44 2.45
N SER A 49 10.86 2.80 3.35
CA SER A 49 10.60 2.88 4.78
C SER A 49 10.17 4.29 5.17
N ALA A 50 8.91 4.47 5.56
CA ALA A 50 8.39 5.76 5.99
C ALA A 50 8.93 6.13 7.38
N SER A 51 9.13 5.13 8.25
CA SER A 51 9.71 5.34 9.57
C SER A 51 11.16 5.82 9.48
N GLU A 52 12.00 5.16 8.67
CA GLU A 52 13.40 5.59 8.50
C GLU A 52 13.49 6.99 7.92
N LEU A 53 12.73 7.28 6.86
CA LEU A 53 12.71 8.61 6.24
C LEU A 53 12.36 9.70 7.25
N LEU A 54 11.29 9.51 8.03
CA LEU A 54 10.83 10.53 8.98
C LEU A 54 11.74 10.64 10.20
N ASN A 55 12.29 9.53 10.68
CA ASN A 55 13.26 9.54 11.78
C ASN A 55 14.55 10.26 11.37
N GLU A 56 15.04 10.04 10.16
CA GLU A 56 16.23 10.72 9.66
C GLU A 56 16.02 12.23 9.43
N LYS A 57 14.87 12.61 8.83
CA LYS A 57 14.65 14.00 8.40
C LYS A 57 14.16 14.92 9.50
N ILE A 58 13.34 14.41 10.42
CA ILE A 58 12.67 15.24 11.43
C ILE A 58 12.67 14.62 12.83
N ASP A 59 13.46 13.56 13.08
CA ASP A 59 13.57 12.90 14.38
C ASP A 59 12.20 12.49 14.96
N ALA A 60 11.34 11.92 14.12
CA ALA A 60 9.94 11.64 14.47
C ALA A 60 9.73 10.52 15.49
N GLY A 61 10.79 9.76 15.85
CA GLY A 61 10.71 8.68 16.84
C GLY A 61 9.70 7.56 16.50
N ARG A 62 9.51 7.25 15.20
CA ARG A 62 8.52 6.27 14.74
C ARG A 62 9.05 4.84 14.84
N ASP A 63 8.16 3.94 15.22
CA ASP A 63 8.31 2.49 15.10
C ASP A 63 8.38 2.04 13.63
N PRO A 64 8.87 0.82 13.35
CA PRO A 64 9.02 0.29 11.98
C PRO A 64 7.73 0.38 11.16
N TYR A 65 7.83 1.03 10.00
CA TYR A 65 6.71 1.28 9.11
C TYR A 65 7.18 1.32 7.66
N HIS A 66 6.80 0.29 6.90
CA HIS A 66 7.27 0.05 5.55
C HIS A 66 6.14 0.03 4.54
N VAL A 67 6.41 0.50 3.33
CA VAL A 67 5.41 0.59 2.25
C VAL A 67 5.95 -0.09 1.00
N LEU A 68 5.19 -1.08 0.50
CA LEU A 68 5.39 -1.74 -0.78
C LEU A 68 4.32 -1.30 -1.77
N GLY A 69 4.72 -0.90 -2.97
CA GLY A 69 3.82 -0.60 -4.07
C GLY A 69 3.67 -1.80 -5.00
N ALA A 70 2.66 -2.64 -4.75
CA ALA A 70 2.40 -3.84 -5.54
C ALA A 70 1.51 -3.53 -6.76
N CYS A 71 1.86 -4.10 -7.91
CA CYS A 71 1.15 -3.90 -9.17
C CYS A 71 0.94 -5.21 -9.92
N ASN A 72 -0.31 -5.51 -10.27
CA ASN A 72 -0.60 -6.49 -11.32
C ASN A 72 -0.66 -5.77 -12.68
N PRO A 73 0.25 -6.07 -13.63
CA PRO A 73 0.35 -5.31 -14.88
C PRO A 73 -0.93 -5.36 -15.75
N SER A 74 -1.60 -6.52 -15.78
CA SER A 74 -2.82 -6.70 -16.57
C SER A 74 -3.98 -5.88 -15.99
N MET A 75 -4.08 -5.82 -14.66
CA MET A 75 -5.07 -4.98 -14.00
C MET A 75 -4.75 -3.49 -14.14
N ALA A 76 -3.48 -3.12 -13.93
CA ALA A 76 -3.02 -1.74 -14.04
C ALA A 76 -3.31 -1.13 -15.41
N ASN A 77 -3.03 -1.88 -16.50
CA ASN A 77 -3.33 -1.42 -17.85
C ASN A 77 -4.83 -1.16 -18.05
N ARG A 78 -5.68 -2.10 -17.61
CA ARG A 78 -7.14 -1.94 -17.70
C ARG A 78 -7.65 -0.74 -16.91
N ALA A 79 -7.08 -0.49 -15.72
CA ALA A 79 -7.47 0.64 -14.88
C ALA A 79 -7.07 1.99 -15.50
N LEU A 80 -5.90 2.07 -16.15
CA LEU A 80 -5.49 3.25 -16.90
C LEU A 80 -6.43 3.52 -18.08
N ASP A 81 -6.78 2.49 -18.87
CA ASP A 81 -7.73 2.61 -19.97
C ASP A 81 -9.12 3.08 -19.48
N ALA A 82 -9.66 2.44 -18.44
CA ALA A 82 -10.99 2.74 -17.91
C ALA A 82 -11.10 4.12 -17.25
N SER A 83 -9.99 4.66 -16.76
CA SER A 83 -9.93 5.95 -16.06
C SER A 83 -9.50 7.12 -16.94
N ASP A 84 -9.29 6.91 -18.24
CA ASP A 84 -8.69 7.93 -19.13
C ASP A 84 -7.35 8.46 -18.57
N ASN A 85 -6.49 7.51 -18.17
CA ASN A 85 -5.18 7.73 -17.53
C ASN A 85 -5.19 8.46 -16.17
N ARG A 86 -6.36 8.72 -15.58
CA ARG A 86 -6.46 9.40 -14.27
C ARG A 86 -6.04 8.54 -13.09
N MET A 87 -6.00 7.22 -13.24
CA MET A 87 -5.64 6.29 -12.16
C MET A 87 -4.18 6.41 -11.70
N GLY A 88 -3.30 7.08 -12.46
CA GLY A 88 -1.87 7.17 -12.13
C GLY A 88 -1.55 7.76 -10.75
N GLY A 89 -2.42 8.60 -10.18
CA GLY A 89 -2.24 9.14 -8.82
C GLY A 89 -2.64 8.20 -7.68
N LEU A 90 -3.28 7.08 -8.00
CA LEU A 90 -3.81 6.07 -7.05
C LEU A 90 -3.15 4.70 -7.25
N PHE A 91 -2.05 4.65 -8.00
CA PHE A 91 -1.35 3.46 -8.43
C PHE A 91 0.14 3.59 -8.08
N PRO A 92 0.84 2.54 -7.61
CA PRO A 92 0.42 1.15 -7.43
C PRO A 92 -0.48 0.91 -6.18
N CYS A 93 -0.96 -0.33 -6.00
CA CYS A 93 -1.66 -0.74 -4.79
C CYS A 93 -0.67 -0.73 -3.61
N ASN A 94 -0.91 0.12 -2.61
CA ASN A 94 -0.05 0.20 -1.44
C ASN A 94 -0.32 -0.96 -0.49
N VAL A 95 0.75 -1.61 -0.06
CA VAL A 95 0.76 -2.62 0.99
C VAL A 95 1.64 -2.09 2.10
N VAL A 96 1.06 -1.91 3.27
CA VAL A 96 1.76 -1.35 4.42
C VAL A 96 2.07 -2.48 5.39
N VAL A 97 3.31 -2.52 5.88
CA VAL A 97 3.75 -3.42 6.95
C VAL A 97 4.17 -2.53 8.13
N TRP A 98 3.61 -2.77 9.31
CA TRP A 98 3.87 -1.97 10.51
C TRP A 98 3.75 -2.81 11.78
N GLN A 99 4.29 -2.30 12.89
CA GLN A 99 4.18 -2.85 14.24
C GLN A 99 3.28 -1.99 15.13
#